data_AF-A0A7J3XLF2-F1
#
_entry.id   AF-A0A7J3XLF2-F1
#
_cell.length_a   1.000
_cell.length_b   1.000
_cell.length_c   1.000
_cell.angle_alpha   90.00
_cell.angle_beta   90.00
_cell.angle_gamma   90.00
#
_symmetry.space_group_name_H-M   'P 1'
#
loop_
_entity.id
_entity.type
_entity.pdbx_description
1 polymer ?
#
loop_
_entity_poly.entity_id
_entity_poly.type
_entity_poly.pdbx_seq_one_letter_code
_entity_poly.pdbx_strand_id
1 'polypeptide(L)'
;MPQIGYEINNSLYKSWGLEVDEHGIKVNEKMETSISGIFAAGDVASPRNSIKLNLITIGLAQAIIAVNCAKQYVEPSAPVFPGYTAANNLKL
;
A
#
# COMPACT_ATOMS: atom_id res chain seq x y z
N MET A 1 -20.81 -15.31 25.51
CA MET A 1 -21.08 -14.64 24.23
C MET A 1 -20.82 -15.65 23.12
N PRO A 2 -21.71 -15.80 22.12
CA PRO A 2 -21.44 -16.70 21.01
C PRO A 2 -20.27 -16.15 20.17
N GLN A 3 -19.37 -17.03 19.74
CA GLN A 3 -18.15 -16.69 18.99
C GLN A 3 -18.19 -17.38 17.63
N ILE A 4 -18.88 -16.74 16.69
CA ILE A 4 -19.27 -17.31 15.38
C ILE A 4 -18.36 -16.89 14.21
N GLY A 5 -17.27 -16.17 14.49
CA GLY A 5 -16.30 -15.71 13.49
C GLY A 5 -16.43 -14.23 13.12
N TYR A 6 -15.81 -13.86 12.01
CA TYR A 6 -15.72 -12.49 11.50
C TYR A 6 -16.18 -12.41 10.03
N GLU A 7 -16.81 -11.28 9.68
CA GLU A 7 -17.15 -10.92 8.30
C GLU A 7 -16.28 -9.74 7.86
N ILE A 8 -15.72 -9.82 6.65
CA ILE A 8 -14.93 -8.73 6.06
C ILE A 8 -15.88 -7.77 5.35
N ASN A 9 -15.91 -6.51 5.79
CA ASN A 9 -16.69 -5.45 5.13
C ASN A 9 -15.76 -4.46 4.40
N ASN A 10 -15.84 -4.49 3.07
CA ASN A 10 -15.02 -3.66 2.18
C ASN A 10 -15.74 -2.38 1.69
N SER A 11 -16.93 -2.07 2.21
CA SER A 11 -17.71 -0.89 1.77
C SER A 11 -17.04 0.44 2.09
N LEU A 12 -16.19 0.48 3.13
CA LEU A 12 -15.61 1.72 3.63
C LEU A 12 -14.77 2.44 2.56
N TYR A 13 -13.74 1.78 2.02
CA TYR A 13 -12.84 2.42 1.05
C TYR A 13 -13.50 2.68 -0.31
N LYS A 14 -14.55 1.94 -0.66
CA LYS A 14 -15.32 2.17 -1.90
C LYS A 14 -16.05 3.52 -1.88
N SER A 15 -16.32 4.07 -0.70
CA SER A 15 -16.97 5.37 -0.55
C SER A 15 -16.01 6.57 -0.61
N TRP A 16 -14.70 6.34 -0.65
CA TRP A 16 -13.68 7.39 -0.52
C TRP A 16 -13.30 8.09 -1.83
N GLY A 17 -14.01 7.82 -2.94
CA GLY A 17 -13.70 8.40 -4.26
C GLY A 17 -12.42 7.85 -4.90
N LEU A 18 -11.93 6.71 -4.40
CA LEU A 18 -10.78 6.00 -4.98
C LEU A 18 -11.19 5.27 -6.26
N GLU A 19 -10.31 5.22 -7.25
CA GLU A 19 -10.45 4.28 -8.35
C GLU A 19 -10.31 2.85 -7.82
N VAL A 20 -11.35 2.04 -8.02
CA VAL A 20 -11.40 0.64 -7.62
C VAL A 20 -11.75 -0.25 -8.81
N ASP A 21 -11.26 -1.49 -8.80
CA ASP A 21 -11.65 -2.54 -9.72
C ASP A 21 -12.19 -3.76 -8.94
N GLU A 22 -12.40 -4.89 -9.62
CA GLU A 22 -12.86 -6.14 -9.01
C GLU A 22 -11.85 -6.73 -8.01
N HIS A 23 -10.60 -6.29 -8.06
CA HIS A 23 -9.52 -6.78 -7.22
C HIS A 23 -9.20 -5.83 -6.06
N GLY A 24 -9.53 -4.54 -6.11
CA GLY A 24 -9.33 -3.62 -5.00
C GLY A 24 -9.10 -2.17 -5.42
N ILE A 25 -8.29 -1.45 -4.64
CA ILE A 25 -7.90 -0.06 -4.91
C ILE A 25 -6.80 -0.06 -5.97
N LYS A 26 -7.03 0.62 -7.09
CA LYS A 26 -6.04 0.71 -8.16
C LYS A 26 -4.85 1.54 -7.69
N VAL A 27 -3.64 1.03 -7.91
CA VAL A 27 -2.38 1.71 -7.57
C VAL A 27 -1.39 1.74 -8.72
N ASN A 28 -0.52 2.75 -8.73
CA ASN A 28 0.64 2.83 -9.61
C ASN A 28 1.86 2.09 -9.02
N GLU A 29 3.01 2.18 -9.68
CA GLU A 29 4.26 1.52 -9.28
C GLU A 29 4.82 2.03 -7.95
N LYS A 30 4.40 3.22 -7.51
CA LYS A 30 4.71 3.82 -6.21
C LYS A 30 3.74 3.40 -5.10
N MET A 31 2.79 2.51 -5.43
CA MET A 31 1.65 2.13 -4.58
C MET A 31 0.70 3.30 -4.26
N GLU A 32 0.77 4.39 -5.03
CA GLU A 32 -0.11 5.55 -4.89
C GLU A 32 -1.44 5.29 -5.62
N THR A 33 -2.53 5.72 -5.00
CA THR A 33 -3.90 5.54 -5.52
C THR A 33 -4.25 6.62 -6.56
N SER A 34 -5.52 6.71 -6.96
CA SER A 34 -6.01 7.83 -7.79
C SER A 34 -6.01 9.18 -7.06
N ILE A 35 -5.90 9.19 -5.73
CA ILE A 35 -5.82 10.41 -4.92
C ILE A 35 -4.37 10.59 -4.48
N SER A 36 -3.77 11.73 -4.85
CA SER A 36 -2.37 12.01 -4.56
C SER A 36 -2.10 12.06 -3.04
N GLY A 37 -1.00 11.46 -2.62
CA GLY A 37 -0.64 11.36 -1.20
C GLY A 37 -1.36 10.23 -0.44
N ILE A 38 -2.28 9.50 -1.08
CA ILE A 38 -2.90 8.29 -0.52
C ILE A 38 -2.29 7.06 -1.18
N PHE A 39 -1.84 6.12 -0.36
CA PHE A 39 -1.16 4.90 -0.77
C PHE A 39 -1.92 3.67 -0.27
N ALA A 40 -1.83 2.56 -1.01
CA ALA A 40 -2.43 1.28 -0.63
C ALA A 40 -1.47 0.11 -0.92
N ALA A 41 -1.44 -0.89 -0.04
CA ALA A 41 -0.57 -2.07 -0.16
C ALA A 41 -1.26 -3.32 0.39
N GLY A 42 -0.76 -4.50 0.03
CA GLY A 42 -1.33 -5.79 0.44
C GLY A 42 -2.56 -6.17 -0.37
N ASP A 43 -3.39 -7.05 0.19
CA ASP A 43 -4.55 -7.64 -0.49
C ASP A 43 -5.54 -6.60 -1.04
N VAL A 44 -5.58 -5.38 -0.47
CA VAL A 44 -6.45 -4.30 -0.95
C VAL A 44 -5.91 -3.60 -2.19
N ALA A 45 -4.61 -3.68 -2.48
CA ALA A 45 -3.99 -3.00 -3.62
C ALA A 45 -4.21 -3.78 -4.93
N SER A 46 -4.46 -3.06 -6.01
CA SER A 46 -4.60 -3.57 -7.37
C SER A 46 -3.63 -2.84 -8.31
N PRO A 47 -2.41 -3.37 -8.53
CA PRO A 47 -1.44 -2.77 -9.43
C PRO A 47 -1.96 -2.73 -10.88
N ARG A 48 -1.89 -1.56 -11.53
CA ARG A 48 -2.43 -1.38 -12.90
C ARG A 48 -1.58 -2.04 -14.00
N ASN A 49 -0.27 -2.10 -13.79
CA ASN A 49 0.71 -2.51 -14.81
C ASN A 49 1.48 -3.78 -14.40
N SER A 50 1.01 -4.52 -13.39
CA SER A 50 1.64 -5.77 -12.95
C SER A 50 0.60 -6.79 -12.47
N ILE A 51 1.03 -8.04 -12.35
CA ILE A 51 0.17 -9.11 -11.84
C ILE A 51 -0.04 -8.91 -10.34
N LYS A 52 -1.31 -8.94 -9.92
CA LYS A 52 -1.69 -9.00 -8.50
C LYS A 52 -1.51 -10.42 -7.96
N LEU A 53 -0.74 -10.55 -6.88
CA LEU A 53 -0.60 -11.79 -6.14
C LEU A 53 -0.89 -11.53 -4.65
N ASN A 54 -1.97 -12.13 -4.14
CA ASN A 54 -2.35 -12.02 -2.72
C ASN A 54 -1.50 -12.96 -1.87
N LEU A 55 -0.26 -12.56 -1.65
CA LEU A 55 0.73 -13.26 -0.83
C LEU A 55 1.27 -12.30 0.22
N ILE A 56 1.49 -12.81 1.43
CA ILE A 56 2.07 -12.04 2.54
C ILE A 56 3.40 -11.37 2.10
N THR A 57 4.26 -12.11 1.41
CA THR A 57 5.55 -11.60 0.90
C THR A 57 5.37 -10.43 -0.08
N ILE A 58 4.36 -10.49 -0.94
CA ILE A 58 4.08 -9.43 -1.91
C ILE A 58 3.50 -8.20 -1.20
N GLY A 59 2.58 -8.40 -0.27
CA GLY A 59 2.04 -7.32 0.55
C GLY A 59 3.11 -6.59 1.36
N LEU A 60 4.10 -7.31 1.91
CA LEU A 60 5.26 -6.72 2.58
C LEU A 60 6.11 -5.88 1.61
N ALA A 61 6.41 -6.39 0.42
CA ALA A 61 7.17 -5.64 -0.58
C ALA A 61 6.43 -4.36 -1.00
N GLN A 62 5.12 -4.45 -1.23
CA GLN A 62 4.27 -3.29 -1.53
C GLN A 62 4.26 -2.27 -0.38
N ALA A 63 4.16 -2.72 0.87
CA ALA A 63 4.16 -1.83 2.02
C ALA A 63 5.48 -1.04 2.14
N ILE A 64 6.62 -1.68 1.88
CA ILE A 64 7.93 -1.01 1.87
C ILE A 64 7.97 0.09 0.79
N ILE A 65 7.48 -0.21 -0.42
CA ILE A 65 7.41 0.78 -1.50
C ILE A 65 6.49 1.93 -1.11
N ALA A 66 5.27 1.62 -0.66
CA ALA A 66 4.26 2.60 -0.27
C ALA A 66 4.77 3.56 0.80
N VAL A 67 5.40 3.05 1.86
CA VAL A 67 5.94 3.88 2.96
C VAL A 67 7.07 4.78 2.48
N ASN A 68 8.01 4.27 1.68
CA ASN A 68 9.11 5.07 1.16
C ASN A 68 8.62 6.16 0.19
N CYS A 69 7.67 5.85 -0.68
CA CYS A 69 7.05 6.83 -1.57
C CYS A 69 6.20 7.86 -0.79
N ALA A 70 5.49 7.43 0.25
CA ALA A 70 4.77 8.34 1.15
C ALA A 70 5.73 9.28 1.90
N LYS A 71 6.88 8.77 2.35
CA LYS A 71 7.92 9.60 2.98
C LYS A 71 8.43 10.67 2.01
N GLN A 72 8.73 10.31 0.76
CA GLN A 72 9.12 11.27 -0.26
C GLN A 72 8.00 12.27 -0.59
N TYR A 73 6.73 11.84 -0.56
CA TYR A 73 5.60 12.74 -0.77
C TYR A 73 5.52 13.81 0.32
N VAL A 74 5.70 13.42 1.59
CA VAL A 74 5.69 14.34 2.74
C VAL A 74 6.97 15.19 2.81
N GLU A 75 8.12 14.61 2.48
CA GLU A 75 9.43 15.27 2.47
C GLU A 75 10.09 15.09 1.10
N PRO A 76 9.89 16.02 0.14
CA PRO A 76 10.38 15.87 -1.23
C PRO A 76 11.91 15.73 -1.37
N SER A 77 12.66 16.19 -0.37
CA SER A 77 14.12 16.02 -0.30
C SER A 77 14.55 14.62 0.14
N ALA A 78 13.66 13.81 0.71
CA ALA A 78 13.98 12.46 1.13
C ALA A 78 14.16 11.52 -0.07
N PRO A 79 15.19 10.64 -0.06
CA PRO A 79 15.35 9.64 -1.09
C PRO A 79 14.30 8.53 -0.95
N VAL A 80 13.83 7.99 -2.07
CA VAL A 80 12.95 6.80 -2.07
C VAL A 80 13.68 5.57 -1.51
N PHE A 81 14.98 5.45 -1.78
CA PHE A 81 15.80 4.41 -1.18
C PHE A 81 16.37 4.91 0.16
N PRO A 82 15.93 4.35 1.31
CA PRO A 82 16.39 4.82 2.61
C PRO A 82 17.81 4.34 2.96
N GLY A 83 18.43 3.50 2.13
CA GLY A 83 19.72 2.87 2.42
C GLY A 83 19.59 1.48 3.02
N TYR A 84 20.73 0.86 3.34
CA TYR A 84 20.78 -0.47 3.95
C TYR A 84 20.60 -0.38 5.47
N THR A 85 19.59 -1.05 6.01
CA THR A 85 19.30 -1.10 7.45
C THR A 85 20.41 -1.74 8.28
N ALA A 86 21.23 -2.63 7.70
CA ALA A 86 22.36 -3.25 8.37
C ALA A 86 23.59 -2.32 8.51
N ALA A 87 23.71 -1.31 7.65
CA ALA A 87 24.85 -0.39 7.64
C ALA A 87 24.55 0.92 8.38
N ASN A 88 23.28 1.30 8.46
CA ASN A 88 22.85 2.54 9.05
C ASN A 88 21.97 2.25 10.28
N ASN A 89 22.27 2.88 11.43
CA ASN A 89 21.37 2.94 12.60
C ASN A 89 20.10 3.77 12.29
N LEU A 90 19.40 3.45 11.21
CA LEU A 90 18.19 4.13 10.78
C LEU A 90 17.08 3.83 11.76
N LYS A 91 16.59 4.88 12.45
CA LYS A 91 15.30 4.85 13.11
C LYS A 91 14.24 5.04 12.03
N LEU A 92 13.50 3.97 11.74
CA LEU A 92 12.24 4.06 11.01
C LEU A 92 11.27 4.98 11.74
#